data_AF-A0A8S3HKQ2-F1
#
_entry.id   AF-A0A8S3HKQ2-F1
#
_cell.length_a   1.000
_cell.length_b   1.000
_cell.length_c   1.000
_cell.angle_alpha   90.00
_cell.angle_beta   90.00
_cell.angle_gamma   90.00
#
_symmetry.space_group_name_H-M   'P 1'
#
loop_
_entity.id
_entity.type
_entity.pdbx_description
1 polymer ?
#
loop_
_entity_poly.entity_id
_entity_poly.type
_entity_poly.pdbx_seq_one_letter_code
_entity_poly.pdbx_strand_id
1 'polypeptide(L)'
;MQYIIGKIAWLMQKCLNTTAAESMNAAANIFVGMSEAPLMIMPLIPKMTTSELHAVLVGGFSTMSGSILATFIFFGVPANHLIAASVMAAPGALGFAKLLLPEIHRSKTTWETVKNAPRP
;
A
#
# COMPACT_ATOMS: atom_id res chain seq x y z
N MET A 1 -3.82 -14.34 2.34
CA MET A 1 -3.67 -12.91 1.99
C MET A 1 -2.56 -12.23 2.77
N GLN A 2 -2.69 -12.09 4.10
CA GLN A 2 -1.75 -11.31 4.92
C GLN A 2 -0.28 -11.74 4.82
N TYR A 3 0.02 -13.03 4.64
CA TYR A 3 1.40 -13.51 4.45
C TYR A 3 2.02 -13.02 3.14
N ILE A 4 1.26 -13.03 2.04
CA ILE A 4 1.71 -12.57 0.71
C ILE A 4 1.92 -11.06 0.75
N ILE A 5 0.92 -10.32 1.26
CA ILE A 5 1.02 -8.86 1.44
C ILE A 5 2.23 -8.51 2.30
N GLY A 6 2.46 -9.23 3.41
CA GLY A 6 3.62 -9.00 4.28
C GLY A 6 4.97 -9.23 3.58
N LYS A 7 5.08 -10.22 2.69
CA LYS A 7 6.29 -10.42 1.88
C LYS A 7 6.50 -9.32 0.86
N ILE A 8 5.44 -8.90 0.16
CA ILE A 8 5.51 -7.81 -0.82
C ILE A 8 5.85 -6.50 -0.12
N ALA A 9 5.22 -6.22 1.02
CA ALA A 9 5.50 -5.05 1.85
C ALA A 9 6.97 -5.03 2.31
N TRP A 10 7.50 -6.16 2.77
CA TRP A 10 8.90 -6.26 3.16
C TRP A 10 9.85 -6.03 1.97
N LEU A 11 9.53 -6.58 0.81
CA LEU A 11 10.30 -6.36 -0.42
C LEU A 11 10.28 -4.87 -0.82
N MET A 12 9.09 -4.25 -0.86
CA MET A 12 8.93 -2.83 -1.17
C MET A 12 9.69 -1.95 -0.18
N GLN A 13 9.59 -2.24 1.12
CA GLN A 13 10.31 -1.53 2.16
C GLN A 13 11.83 -1.59 1.95
N LYS A 14 12.35 -2.76 1.57
CA LYS A 14 13.79 -2.94 1.31
C LYS A 14 14.25 -2.25 0.03
N CYS A 15 13.44 -2.25 -1.02
CA CYS A 15 13.79 -1.64 -2.31
C CYS A 15 13.66 -0.11 -2.29
N LEU A 16 12.63 0.43 -1.66
CA LEU A 16 12.29 1.85 -1.67
C LEU A 16 12.74 2.60 -0.41
N ASN A 17 13.23 1.87 0.60
CA ASN A 17 13.60 2.41 1.91
C ASN A 17 12.48 3.24 2.59
N THR A 18 11.24 2.84 2.34
CA THR A 18 10.02 3.40 2.91
C THR A 18 9.73 2.84 4.31
N THR A 19 8.74 3.39 4.99
CA THR A 19 8.37 2.94 6.34
C THR A 19 7.52 1.68 6.28
N ALA A 20 7.47 0.96 7.41
CA ALA A 20 6.80 -0.34 7.45
C ALA A 20 5.28 -0.22 7.25
N ALA A 21 4.64 0.82 7.80
CA ALA A 21 3.20 1.01 7.69
C ALA A 21 2.77 1.41 6.27
N GLU A 22 3.45 2.36 5.63
CA GLU A 22 3.09 2.79 4.27
C GLU A 22 3.36 1.70 3.24
N SER A 23 4.44 0.92 3.41
CA SER A 23 4.76 -0.21 2.54
C SER A 23 3.74 -1.34 2.68
N MET A 24 3.25 -1.59 3.90
CA MET A 24 2.19 -2.56 4.16
C MET A 24 0.87 -2.14 3.50
N ASN A 25 0.50 -0.86 3.61
CA ASN A 25 -0.68 -0.32 2.97
C ASN A 25 -0.57 -0.35 1.44
N ALA A 26 0.57 0.05 0.88
CA ALA A 26 0.81 0.03 -0.57
C ALA A 26 0.76 -1.40 -1.13
N ALA A 27 1.32 -2.39 -0.41
CA ALA A 27 1.21 -3.80 -0.79
C ALA A 27 -0.22 -4.34 -0.68
N ALA A 28 -1.00 -3.88 0.32
CA ALA A 28 -2.40 -4.25 0.46
C ALA A 28 -3.25 -3.69 -0.70
N ASN A 29 -3.01 -2.44 -1.09
CA ASN A 29 -3.69 -1.73 -2.17
C ASN A 29 -3.59 -2.40 -3.56
N ILE A 30 -2.66 -3.36 -3.75
CA ILE A 30 -2.59 -4.18 -4.98
C ILE A 30 -3.84 -5.07 -5.13
N PHE A 31 -4.44 -5.46 -4.00
CA PHE A 31 -5.50 -6.47 -3.97
C PHE A 31 -6.81 -5.95 -3.36
N VAL A 32 -6.71 -5.14 -2.31
CA VAL A 32 -7.86 -4.57 -1.60
C VAL A 32 -8.00 -3.09 -1.92
N GLY A 33 -9.23 -2.60 -1.88
CA GLY A 33 -9.54 -1.22 -2.24
C GLY A 33 -9.10 -0.20 -1.18
N MET A 34 -9.21 1.08 -1.54
CA MET A 34 -8.75 2.20 -0.71
C MET A 34 -9.41 2.28 0.69
N SER A 35 -10.60 1.70 0.87
CA SER A 35 -11.31 1.64 2.15
C SER A 35 -10.86 0.49 3.04
N GLU A 36 -10.29 -0.56 2.45
CA GLU A 36 -9.94 -1.81 3.12
C GLU A 36 -8.45 -1.89 3.42
N ALA A 37 -7.59 -1.31 2.58
CA ALA A 37 -6.15 -1.28 2.82
C ALA A 37 -5.76 -0.54 4.12
N PRO A 38 -6.35 0.63 4.47
CA PRO A 38 -6.03 1.30 5.73
C PRO A 38 -6.44 0.49 6.97
N LEU A 39 -7.41 -0.43 6.87
CA LEU A 39 -7.80 -1.29 7.98
C LEU A 39 -6.65 -2.19 8.46
N MET A 40 -5.74 -2.57 7.54
CA MET A 40 -4.56 -3.37 7.86
C MET A 40 -3.53 -2.62 8.71
N ILE A 41 -3.58 -1.28 8.70
CA ILE A 41 -2.68 -0.40 9.46
C ILE A 41 -3.42 0.54 10.41
N MET A 42 -4.72 0.31 10.64
CA MET A 42 -5.63 1.12 11.44
C MET A 42 -5.03 1.63 12.76
N PRO A 43 -4.43 0.79 13.64
CA PRO A 43 -3.88 1.26 14.91
C PRO A 43 -2.61 2.12 14.78
N LEU A 44 -2.00 2.15 13.59
CA LEU A 44 -0.79 2.91 13.30
C LEU A 44 -1.10 4.28 12.71
N ILE A 45 -2.27 4.47 12.07
CA ILE A 45 -2.69 5.74 11.44
C ILE A 45 -2.50 6.95 12.36
N PRO A 46 -2.90 6.94 13.66
CA PRO A 46 -2.72 8.10 14.53
C PRO A 46 -1.25 8.41 14.87
N LYS A 47 -0.34 7.48 14.61
CA LYS A 47 1.10 7.59 14.90
C LYS A 47 1.92 7.89 13.64
N MET A 48 1.29 7.92 12.47
CA MET A 48 1.94 8.16 11.19
C MET A 48 2.31 9.63 11.02
N THR A 49 3.39 9.88 10.29
CA THR A 49 3.76 11.22 9.85
C THR A 49 2.84 11.69 8.73
N THR A 50 2.89 12.98 8.41
CA THR A 50 2.13 13.56 7.30
C THR A 50 2.51 12.96 5.95
N SER A 51 3.80 12.65 5.74
CA SER A 51 4.28 12.00 4.50
C SER A 51 3.81 10.55 4.40
N GLU A 52 3.84 9.79 5.50
CA GLU A 52 3.29 8.43 5.54
C GLU A 52 1.79 8.40 5.27
N LEU A 53 1.02 9.31 5.88
CA LEU A 53 -0.41 9.42 5.65
C LEU A 53 -0.71 9.81 4.19
N HIS A 54 0.07 10.73 3.63
CA HIS A 54 -0.03 11.10 2.22
C HIS A 54 0.25 9.90 1.30
N ALA A 55 1.28 9.11 1.58
CA ALA A 55 1.57 7.89 0.83
C ALA A 55 0.45 6.85 0.90
N VAL A 56 -0.22 6.70 2.06
CA VAL A 56 -1.40 5.84 2.21
C VAL A 56 -2.54 6.28 1.28
N LEU A 57 -2.82 7.58 1.25
CA LEU A 57 -3.88 8.16 0.41
C LEU A 57 -3.55 8.03 -1.08
N VAL A 58 -2.36 8.47 -1.50
CA VAL A 58 -1.91 8.36 -2.89
C VAL A 58 -1.92 6.92 -3.37
N GLY A 59 -1.45 5.99 -2.53
CA GLY A 59 -1.53 4.56 -2.80
C GLY A 59 -2.96 4.10 -3.08
N GLY A 60 -3.93 4.51 -2.25
CA GLY A 60 -5.33 4.11 -2.41
C GLY A 60 -6.00 4.69 -3.67
N PHE A 61 -5.66 5.92 -4.05
CA PHE A 61 -6.19 6.54 -5.27
C PHE A 61 -5.51 6.05 -6.55
N SER A 62 -4.27 5.57 -6.45
CA SER A 62 -3.50 5.09 -7.59
C SER A 62 -3.86 3.68 -8.04
N THR A 63 -4.45 2.88 -7.15
CA THR A 63 -4.78 1.48 -7.41
C THR A 63 -6.29 1.27 -7.56
N MET A 64 -6.67 0.09 -8.04
CA MET A 64 -8.06 -0.35 -8.10
C MET A 64 -8.25 -1.59 -7.23
N SER A 65 -9.45 -1.75 -6.67
CA SER A 65 -9.79 -2.97 -5.92
C SER A 65 -9.84 -4.19 -6.85
N GLY A 66 -9.51 -5.38 -6.32
CA GLY A 66 -9.63 -6.64 -7.05
C GLY A 66 -11.03 -6.91 -7.60
N SER A 67 -12.09 -6.42 -6.93
CA SER A 67 -13.47 -6.52 -7.42
C SER A 67 -13.68 -5.73 -8.72
N ILE A 68 -13.13 -4.52 -8.82
CA ILE A 68 -13.20 -3.67 -10.02
C ILE A 68 -12.36 -4.29 -11.15
N LEU A 69 -11.18 -4.82 -10.80
CA LEU A 69 -10.32 -5.53 -11.75
C LEU A 69 -11.06 -6.72 -12.39
N ALA A 70 -11.77 -7.53 -11.60
CA ALA A 70 -12.57 -8.66 -12.11
C ALA A 70 -13.68 -8.19 -13.08
N THR A 71 -14.34 -7.07 -12.77
CA THR A 71 -15.37 -6.48 -13.65
C THR A 71 -14.78 -6.06 -15.00
N PHE A 72 -13.61 -5.45 -15.03
CA PHE A 72 -12.97 -5.09 -16.31
C PHE A 72 -12.53 -6.31 -17.13
N ILE A 73 -12.08 -7.38 -16.47
CA ILE A 73 -11.81 -8.66 -17.16
C ILE A 73 -13.09 -9.22 -17.78
N PHE A 74 -14.22 -9.14 -17.06
CA PHE A 74 -15.52 -9.56 -17.60
C PHE A 74 -15.96 -8.73 -18.81
N PHE A 75 -15.61 -7.44 -18.86
CA PHE A 75 -15.82 -6.59 -20.03
C PHE A 75 -14.83 -6.84 -21.19
N GLY A 76 -13.95 -7.83 -21.09
CA GLY A 76 -13.03 -8.24 -22.15
C GLY A 76 -11.68 -7.55 -22.12
N VAL A 77 -11.35 -6.81 -21.06
CA VAL A 77 -10.01 -6.21 -20.90
C VAL A 77 -8.99 -7.32 -20.57
N PRO A 78 -7.80 -7.33 -21.19
CA PRO A 78 -6.81 -8.38 -20.96
C PRO A 78 -6.34 -8.41 -19.49
N ALA A 79 -6.54 -9.55 -18.82
CA ALA A 79 -6.21 -9.71 -17.41
C ALA A 79 -4.71 -9.52 -17.12
N ASN A 80 -3.84 -9.89 -18.06
CA ASN A 80 -2.39 -9.71 -17.95
C ASN A 80 -2.00 -8.24 -17.76
N HIS A 81 -2.61 -7.31 -18.50
CA HIS A 81 -2.33 -5.88 -18.39
C HIS A 81 -2.85 -5.30 -17.08
N LEU A 82 -4.04 -5.72 -16.63
CA LEU A 82 -4.64 -5.23 -15.39
C LEU A 82 -3.84 -5.67 -14.16
N ILE A 83 -3.43 -6.94 -14.11
CA ILE A 83 -2.64 -7.47 -13.01
C ILE A 83 -1.26 -6.80 -12.97
N ALA A 84 -0.62 -6.65 -14.14
CA ALA A 84 0.66 -5.95 -14.24
C ALA A 84 0.54 -4.48 -13.77
N ALA A 85 -0.49 -3.76 -14.23
CA ALA A 85 -0.75 -2.39 -13.83
C ALA A 85 -0.96 -2.24 -12.31
N SER A 86 -1.74 -3.13 -11.69
CA SER A 86 -1.97 -3.10 -10.24
C SER A 86 -0.67 -3.29 -9.44
N VAL A 87 0.16 -4.27 -9.84
CA VAL A 87 1.44 -4.53 -9.17
C VAL A 87 2.43 -3.37 -9.35
N MET A 88 2.46 -2.75 -10.54
CA MET A 88 3.32 -1.60 -10.84
C MET A 88 2.86 -0.30 -10.16
N ALA A 89 1.56 -0.15 -9.92
CA ALA A 89 0.99 1.03 -9.28
C ALA A 89 1.49 1.20 -7.84
N ALA A 90 1.66 0.13 -7.07
CA ALA A 90 2.11 0.20 -5.68
C ALA A 90 3.49 0.89 -5.49
N PRO A 91 4.59 0.46 -6.14
CA PRO A 91 5.87 1.16 -6.05
C PRO A 91 5.86 2.52 -6.75
N GLY A 92 5.12 2.68 -7.85
CA GLY A 92 4.98 3.96 -8.55
C GLY A 92 4.32 5.02 -7.66
N ALA A 93 3.26 4.66 -6.96
CA ALA A 93 2.52 5.53 -6.04
C ALA A 93 3.37 5.97 -4.86
N LEU A 94 4.15 5.06 -4.27
CA LEU A 94 5.10 5.42 -3.21
C LEU A 94 6.17 6.39 -3.72
N GLY A 95 6.71 6.14 -4.92
CA GLY A 95 7.67 7.04 -5.56
C GLY A 95 7.09 8.44 -5.74
N PHE A 96 5.91 8.55 -6.37
CA PHE A 96 5.24 9.86 -6.57
C PHE A 96 4.86 10.53 -5.25
N ALA A 97 4.34 9.79 -4.28
CA ALA A 97 3.97 10.33 -2.97
C ALA A 97 5.18 10.95 -2.25
N LYS A 98 6.33 10.28 -2.28
CA LYS A 98 7.57 10.77 -1.63
C LYS A 98 8.26 11.88 -2.42
N LEU A 99 8.07 11.95 -3.74
CA LEU A 99 8.52 13.10 -4.54
C LEU A 99 7.72 14.36 -4.22
N LEU A 100 6.40 14.23 -4.02
CA LEU A 100 5.51 15.36 -3.72
C LEU A 100 5.60 15.80 -2.26
N LEU A 101 5.57 14.86 -1.33
CA LEU A 101 5.67 15.11 0.11
C LEU A 101 6.72 14.20 0.74
N PRO A 102 8.01 14.60 0.71
CA PRO A 102 9.09 13.80 1.26
C PRO A 102 9.00 13.64 2.78
N GLU A 103 9.62 12.58 3.28
CA GLU A 103 9.66 12.28 4.71
C GLU A 103 10.64 13.21 5.43
N ILE A 104 10.12 14.10 6.27
CA ILE A 104 10.92 15.05 7.07
C ILE A 104 10.99 14.69 8.56
N HIS A 105 10.11 13.81 9.02
CA HIS A 105 10.00 13.42 10.42
C HIS A 105 10.45 11.97 10.61
N ARG A 106 11.00 11.67 11.79
CA ARG A 106 11.36 10.29 12.12
C ARG A 106 10.07 9.47 12.30
N SER A 107 9.86 8.53 11.40
CA SER A 107 8.74 7.60 11.49
C SER A 107 8.77 6.81 12.80
N LYS A 108 7.59 6.67 13.41
CA LYS A 108 7.34 5.84 14.58
C LYS A 108 6.89 4.43 14.19
N THR A 109 6.68 4.16 12.89
CA THR A 109 6.13 2.90 12.40
C THR A 109 7.24 1.96 11.92
N THR A 110 7.59 1.01 12.78
CA THR A 110 8.61 -0.02 12.50
C THR A 110 7.95 -1.36 12.18
N TRP A 111 8.68 -2.27 11.54
CA TRP A 111 8.18 -3.61 11.20
C TRP A 111 7.64 -4.39 12.41
N GLU A 112 8.23 -4.18 13.59
CA GLU A 112 7.74 -4.75 14.85
C GLU A 112 6.37 -4.19 15.24
N THR A 113 6.15 -2.90 15.06
CA THR A 113 4.84 -2.27 15.35
C THR A 113 3.75 -2.73 14.38
N VAL A 114 4.10 -3.03 13.12
CA VAL A 114 3.18 -3.60 12.13
C VAL A 114 2.86 -5.06 12.44
N LYS A 115 3.86 -5.86 12.87
CA LYS A 115 3.64 -7.27 13.25
C LYS A 115 2.78 -7.40 14.51
N ASN A 116 3.00 -6.53 15.48
CA ASN A 116 2.34 -6.54 16.80
C ASN A 116 1.04 -5.72 16.82
N ALA A 117 0.67 -5.09 15.71
CA ALA A 117 -0.59 -4.37 15.59
C ALA A 117 -1.77 -5.35 15.75
N PRO A 118 -2.75 -5.08 16.63
CA PRO A 118 -3.97 -5.87 16.71
C PRO A 118 -4.67 -5.82 15.34
N ARG A 119 -4.88 -6.98 14.74
CA ARG A 119 -5.57 -7.11 13.45
C ARG A 119 -7.05 -7.32 13.72
N PRO A 120 -7.94 -6.64 12.98
CA PRO A 120 -9.37 -6.96 12.99
C PRO A 120 -9.63 -8.36 12.42
#